data_AF-A0A953BZZ2-F1
#
_entry.id   AF-A0A953BZZ2-F1
#
_cell.length_a   1.000
_cell.length_b   1.000
_cell.length_c   1.000
_cell.angle_alpha   90.00
_cell.angle_beta   90.00
_cell.angle_gamma   90.00
#
_symmetry.space_group_name_H-M   'P 1'
#
loop_
_entity.id
_entity.type
_entity.pdbx_description
1 polymer ?
#
loop_
_entity_poly.entity_id
_entity_poly.type
_entity_poly.pdbx_seq_one_letter_code
_entity_poly.pdbx_strand_id
1 'polypeptide(L)'
;MRNRESLIRLHKFQVDEKRRKVAELELMLGEFRQRERDLEAQVEAEQRKAGISDVAHFAYPMFAKSVLRRRENILESIEGIERQLDTAKEELADAFRELKKYELLDGNRKRKIRKEAMRAEQSSLDEIALTIHRRQ
;
A
#
# COMPACT_ATOMS: atom_id res chain seq x y z
N MET A 1 24.93 18.00 4.79
CA MET A 1 23.46 18.04 5.00
C MET A 1 22.65 17.36 3.90
N ARG A 2 23.11 17.36 2.62
CA ARG A 2 22.45 16.75 1.44
C ARG A 2 22.12 15.24 1.48
N ASN A 3 22.81 14.44 2.29
CA ASN A 3 22.65 12.98 2.24
C ASN A 3 21.30 12.50 2.85
N ARG A 4 20.89 13.03 4.00
CA ARG A 4 19.68 12.56 4.72
C ARG A 4 18.35 12.97 4.07
N GLU A 5 18.27 14.16 3.49
CA GLU A 5 17.07 14.58 2.75
C GLU A 5 16.88 13.74 1.47
N SER A 6 17.99 13.34 0.84
CA SER A 6 17.97 12.38 -0.27
C SER A 6 17.53 10.98 0.20
N LEU A 7 17.95 10.52 1.39
CA LEU A 7 17.45 9.27 1.98
C LEU A 7 15.94 9.32 2.27
N ILE A 8 15.41 10.43 2.81
CA ILE A 8 13.97 10.58 3.03
C ILE A 8 13.22 10.51 1.69
N ARG A 9 13.72 11.17 0.64
CA ARG A 9 13.12 11.09 -0.70
C ARG A 9 13.16 9.67 -1.27
N LEU A 10 14.26 8.95 -1.07
CA LEU A 10 14.39 7.55 -1.47
C LEU A 10 13.33 6.68 -0.77
N HIS A 11 13.19 6.81 0.55
CA HIS A 11 12.17 6.05 1.29
C HIS A 11 10.74 6.42 0.92
N LYS A 12 10.47 7.69 0.58
CA LYS A 12 9.17 8.10 0.03
C LYS A 12 8.88 7.40 -1.31
N PHE A 13 9.86 7.37 -2.20
CA PHE A 13 9.73 6.66 -3.47
C PHE A 13 9.47 5.16 -3.26
N GLN A 14 10.18 4.52 -2.34
CA GLN A 14 9.95 3.12 -1.99
C GLN A 14 8.53 2.86 -1.47
N VAL A 15 8.03 3.74 -0.59
CA VAL A 15 6.65 3.67 -0.10
C VAL A 15 5.65 3.79 -1.25
N ASP A 16 5.85 4.76 -2.14
CA ASP A 16 4.97 4.98 -3.28
C ASP A 16 4.98 3.78 -4.24
N GLU A 17 6.14 3.18 -4.47
CA GLU A 17 6.29 1.96 -5.29
C GLU A 17 5.54 0.77 -4.68
N LYS A 18 5.73 0.50 -3.38
CA LYS A 18 5.00 -0.56 -2.67
C LYS A 18 3.50 -0.31 -2.66
N ARG A 19 3.08 0.94 -2.52
CA ARG A 19 1.67 1.33 -2.54
C ARG A 19 1.04 1.10 -3.91
N ARG A 20 1.77 1.39 -5.00
CA ARG A 20 1.34 1.03 -6.36
C ARG A 20 1.21 -0.47 -6.54
N LYS A 21 2.13 -1.25 -5.97
CA LYS A 21 2.06 -2.72 -6.05
C LYS A 21 0.82 -3.27 -5.35
N VAL A 22 0.50 -2.77 -4.17
CA VAL A 22 -0.75 -3.11 -3.46
C VAL A 22 -1.97 -2.78 -4.31
N ALA A 23 -2.02 -1.56 -4.88
CA ALA A 23 -3.15 -1.15 -5.71
C ALA A 23 -3.32 -2.01 -6.97
N GLU A 24 -2.22 -2.43 -7.61
CA GLU A 24 -2.24 -3.34 -8.76
C GLU A 24 -2.83 -4.72 -8.37
N LEU A 25 -2.42 -5.26 -7.22
CA LEU A 25 -2.93 -6.54 -6.72
C LEU A 25 -4.41 -6.45 -6.33
N GLU A 26 -4.84 -5.34 -5.72
CA GLU A 26 -6.25 -5.10 -5.40
C GLU A 26 -7.12 -4.99 -6.66
N LEU A 27 -6.63 -4.32 -7.71
CA LEU A 27 -7.30 -4.26 -9.00
C LEU A 27 -7.44 -5.66 -9.60
N MET A 28 -6.34 -6.42 -9.65
CA MET A 28 -6.32 -7.78 -10.19
C MET A 28 -7.30 -8.69 -9.42
N LEU A 29 -7.31 -8.60 -8.09
CA LEU A 29 -8.26 -9.33 -7.25
C LEU A 29 -9.72 -8.99 -7.59
N GLY A 30 -10.01 -7.69 -7.78
CA GLY A 30 -11.31 -7.22 -8.20
C GLY A 30 -11.75 -7.79 -9.56
N GLU A 31 -10.84 -7.83 -10.53
CA GLU A 31 -11.09 -8.41 -11.85
C GLU A 31 -11.38 -9.91 -11.78
N PHE A 32 -10.62 -10.68 -11.01
CA PHE A 32 -10.85 -12.12 -10.85
C PHE A 32 -12.16 -12.42 -10.13
N ARG A 33 -12.50 -11.65 -9.09
CA ARG A 33 -13.81 -11.77 -8.42
C ARG A 33 -14.97 -11.41 -9.34
N GLN A 34 -14.80 -10.45 -10.25
CA GLN A 34 -15.82 -10.17 -11.25
C GLN A 34 -15.96 -11.33 -12.24
N ARG A 35 -14.84 -11.87 -12.73
CA ARG A 35 -14.85 -13.04 -13.63
C ARG A 35 -15.49 -14.27 -12.99
N GLU A 36 -15.30 -14.46 -11.69
CA GLU A 36 -15.94 -15.54 -10.93
C GLU A 36 -17.47 -15.39 -10.95
N ARG A 37 -17.99 -14.20 -10.61
CA ARG A 37 -19.43 -13.89 -10.70
C ARG A 37 -20.00 -14.04 -12.10
N ASP A 38 -19.28 -13.55 -13.11
CA ASP A 38 -19.71 -13.65 -14.51
C ASP A 38 -19.78 -15.12 -14.96
N LEU A 39 -18.86 -15.96 -14.48
CA LEU A 39 -18.85 -17.38 -14.75
C LEU A 39 -20.03 -18.09 -14.06
N GLU A 40 -20.32 -17.77 -12.80
CA GLU A 40 -21.49 -18.31 -12.08
C GLU A 40 -22.80 -17.94 -12.79
N ALA A 41 -22.95 -16.69 -13.21
CA ALA A 41 -24.12 -16.25 -13.96
C ALA A 41 -24.29 -16.99 -15.30
N GLN A 42 -23.18 -17.29 -15.99
CA GLN A 42 -23.20 -18.12 -17.21
C GLN A 42 -23.63 -19.56 -16.91
N VAL A 43 -23.15 -20.16 -15.82
CA VAL A 43 -23.58 -21.51 -15.40
C VAL A 43 -25.08 -21.54 -15.17
N GLU A 44 -25.61 -20.60 -14.39
CA GLU A 44 -27.04 -20.55 -14.08
C GLU A 44 -27.90 -20.33 -15.32
N ALA A 45 -27.44 -19.52 -16.27
CA ALA A 45 -28.14 -19.31 -17.54
C ALA A 45 -28.18 -20.60 -18.37
N GLU A 46 -27.06 -21.33 -18.45
CA GLU A 46 -26.99 -22.58 -19.21
C GLU A 46 -27.76 -23.73 -18.54
N GLN A 47 -27.74 -23.83 -17.21
CA GLN A 47 -28.58 -24.77 -16.45
C GLN A 47 -30.07 -24.53 -16.72
N ARG A 48 -30.52 -23.28 -16.69
CA ARG A 48 -31.92 -22.91 -16.99
C ARG A 48 -32.32 -23.25 -18.41
N LYS A 49 -31.45 -23.01 -19.40
CA LYS A 49 -31.71 -23.37 -20.81
C LYS A 49 -31.77 -24.87 -21.04
N ALA A 50 -30.85 -25.62 -20.42
CA ALA A 50 -30.79 -27.07 -20.57
C ALA A 50 -31.94 -27.80 -19.86
N GLY A 51 -32.60 -27.15 -18.89
CA GLY A 51 -33.65 -27.76 -18.06
C GLY A 51 -33.13 -28.91 -17.17
N ILE A 52 -31.81 -29.06 -17.09
CA ILE A 52 -31.10 -30.08 -16.33
C ILE A 52 -30.25 -29.35 -15.31
N SER A 53 -30.61 -29.47 -14.02
CA SER A 53 -29.84 -28.95 -12.88
C SER A 53 -29.01 -30.02 -12.20
N ASP A 54 -29.26 -31.30 -12.52
CA ASP A 54 -28.58 -32.42 -11.88
C ASP A 54 -27.18 -32.62 -12.49
N VAL A 55 -26.18 -32.36 -11.65
CA VAL A 55 -24.76 -32.47 -11.99
C VAL A 55 -24.36 -33.91 -12.36
N ALA A 56 -25.11 -34.91 -11.88
CA ALA A 56 -24.90 -36.32 -12.18
C ALA A 56 -25.61 -36.80 -13.46
N HIS A 57 -26.41 -35.95 -14.10
CA HIS A 57 -27.16 -36.36 -15.29
C HIS A 57 -26.22 -36.61 -16.47
N PHE A 58 -26.43 -37.70 -17.21
CA PHE A 58 -25.57 -38.10 -18.34
C PHE A 58 -25.51 -37.03 -19.46
N ALA A 59 -26.61 -36.28 -19.66
CA ALA A 59 -26.67 -35.14 -20.58
C ALA A 59 -26.22 -33.81 -19.93
N TYR A 60 -25.81 -33.81 -18.65
CA TYR A 60 -25.15 -32.66 -18.02
C TYR A 60 -23.70 -32.58 -18.54
N PRO A 61 -23.44 -31.73 -19.55
CA PRO A 61 -22.39 -32.02 -20.51
C PRO A 61 -20.99 -31.73 -19.96
N MET A 62 -19.99 -32.11 -20.75
CA MET A 62 -18.59 -31.63 -20.69
C MET A 62 -18.43 -30.13 -20.35
N PHE A 63 -19.43 -29.31 -20.69
CA PHE A 63 -19.52 -27.91 -20.30
C PHE A 63 -19.51 -27.68 -18.78
N ALA A 64 -20.27 -28.44 -18.00
CA ALA A 64 -20.28 -28.27 -16.55
C ALA A 64 -18.93 -28.62 -15.92
N LYS A 65 -18.29 -29.70 -16.40
CA LYS A 65 -16.94 -30.08 -15.96
C LYS A 65 -15.89 -29.04 -16.34
N SER A 66 -15.97 -28.47 -17.54
CA SER A 66 -15.03 -27.42 -17.97
C SER A 66 -15.22 -26.12 -17.19
N VAL A 67 -16.46 -25.78 -16.83
CA VAL A 67 -16.76 -24.60 -16.00
C VAL A 67 -16.33 -24.80 -14.55
N LEU A 68 -16.58 -25.97 -13.95
CA LEU A 68 -16.08 -26.30 -12.61
C LEU A 68 -14.56 -26.14 -12.54
N ARG A 69 -13.83 -26.73 -13.49
CA ARG A 69 -12.37 -26.57 -13.57
C ARG A 69 -11.94 -25.12 -13.74
N ARG A 70 -12.67 -24.33 -14.54
CA ARG A 70 -12.37 -22.92 -14.75
C ARG A 70 -12.62 -22.10 -13.47
N ARG A 71 -13.66 -22.44 -12.71
CA ARG A 71 -13.96 -21.85 -11.41
C ARG A 71 -12.86 -22.18 -10.40
N GLU A 72 -12.46 -23.44 -10.30
CA GLU A 72 -11.35 -23.87 -9.43
C GLU A 72 -10.08 -23.07 -9.71
N ASN A 73 -9.69 -22.94 -10.99
CA ASN A 73 -8.52 -22.13 -11.38
C ASN A 73 -8.66 -20.65 -10.98
N ILE A 74 -9.86 -20.07 -11.10
CA ILE A 74 -10.12 -18.68 -10.68
C ILE A 74 -10.01 -18.54 -9.16
N LEU A 75 -10.56 -19.48 -8.41
CA LEU A 75 -10.49 -19.48 -6.94
C LEU A 75 -9.04 -19.65 -6.45
N GLU A 76 -8.28 -20.57 -7.05
CA GLU A 76 -6.85 -20.74 -6.75
C GLU A 76 -6.05 -19.46 -7.08
N SER A 77 -6.38 -18.80 -8.20
CA SER A 77 -5.76 -17.52 -8.57
C SER A 77 -6.10 -16.42 -7.56
N ILE A 78 -7.36 -16.34 -7.12
CA ILE A 78 -7.83 -15.39 -6.10
C ILE A 78 -7.05 -15.59 -4.80
N GLU A 79 -6.99 -16.83 -4.31
CA GLU A 79 -6.28 -17.17 -3.07
C GLU A 79 -4.77 -16.84 -3.17
N GLY A 80 -4.17 -17.10 -4.34
CA GLY A 80 -2.80 -16.70 -4.64
C GLY A 80 -2.58 -15.19 -4.58
N ILE A 81 -3.48 -14.41 -5.19
CA ILE A 81 -3.42 -12.94 -5.18
C ILE A 81 -3.66 -12.40 -3.77
N GLU A 82 -4.57 -12.98 -3.00
CA GLU A 82 -4.83 -12.58 -1.60
C GLU A 82 -3.58 -12.74 -0.73
N ARG A 83 -2.89 -13.89 -0.83
CA ARG A 83 -1.60 -14.10 -0.14
C ARG A 83 -0.54 -13.08 -0.57
N GLN A 84 -0.45 -12.78 -1.86
CA GLN A 84 0.48 -11.79 -2.38
C GLN A 84 0.13 -10.38 -1.89
N LEU A 85 -1.15 -10.07 -1.79
CA LEU A 85 -1.66 -8.79 -1.32
C LEU A 85 -1.35 -8.58 0.16
N ASP A 86 -1.53 -9.60 0.99
CA ASP A 86 -1.19 -9.54 2.41
C ASP A 86 0.31 -9.30 2.61
N THR A 87 1.15 -10.06 1.89
CA THR A 87 2.61 -9.86 1.88
C THR A 87 2.96 -8.42 1.43
N ALA A 88 2.36 -7.93 0.35
CA ALA A 88 2.63 -6.58 -0.16
C ALA A 88 2.17 -5.48 0.82
N LYS A 89 1.09 -5.70 1.57
CA LYS A 89 0.62 -4.78 2.63
C LYS A 89 1.57 -4.74 3.81
N GLU A 90 2.14 -5.89 4.20
CA GLU A 90 3.18 -5.95 5.23
C GLU A 90 4.45 -5.20 4.79
N GLU A 91 4.92 -5.42 3.57
CA GLU A 91 6.08 -4.70 3.01
C GLU A 91 5.83 -3.18 2.93
N LEU A 92 4.62 -2.77 2.57
CA LEU A 92 4.23 -1.36 2.57
C LEU A 92 4.26 -0.78 4.00
N ALA A 93 3.76 -1.52 4.98
CA ALA A 93 3.78 -1.10 6.38
C ALA A 93 5.21 -0.98 6.92
N ASP A 94 6.11 -1.91 6.57
CA ASP A 94 7.53 -1.84 6.89
C ASP A 94 8.19 -0.61 6.26
N ALA A 95 7.96 -0.35 4.97
CA ALA A 95 8.49 0.81 4.27
C ALA A 95 8.02 2.14 4.91
N PHE A 96 6.74 2.21 5.31
CA PHE A 96 6.20 3.36 6.03
C PHE A 96 6.86 3.56 7.40
N ARG A 97 7.09 2.48 8.16
CA ARG A 97 7.78 2.54 9.46
C ARG A 97 9.19 3.08 9.30
N GLU A 98 9.94 2.61 8.30
CA GLU A 98 11.31 3.09 8.06
C GLU A 98 11.32 4.55 7.60
N LEU A 99 10.41 4.96 6.69
CA LEU A 99 10.26 6.36 6.32
C LEU A 99 10.01 7.26 7.55
N LYS A 100 9.09 6.86 8.45
CA LYS A 100 8.75 7.64 9.63
C LYS A 100 9.90 7.81 10.60
N LYS A 101 10.73 6.78 10.77
CA LYS A 101 11.96 6.86 11.56
C LYS A 101 12.90 7.94 11.02
N TYR A 102 13.12 8.01 9.71
CA TYR A 102 13.95 9.06 9.11
C TYR A 102 13.33 10.46 9.22
N GLU A 103 12.01 10.60 9.02
CA GLU A 103 11.32 11.88 9.19
C GLU A 103 11.42 12.41 10.62
N LEU A 104 11.26 11.55 11.63
CA LEU A 104 11.39 11.92 13.05
C LEU A 104 12.82 12.37 13.40
N LEU A 105 13.83 11.65 12.91
CA LEU A 105 15.24 12.00 13.12
C LEU A 105 15.58 13.37 12.53
N ASP A 106 15.09 13.68 11.33
CA ASP A 106 15.29 14.97 10.70
C ASP A 106 14.52 16.09 11.42
N GLY A 107 13.28 15.83 11.85
CA GLY A 107 12.47 16.77 12.63
C GLY A 107 13.11 17.16 13.96
N ASN A 108 13.61 16.18 14.72
CA ASN A 108 14.31 16.42 15.99
C ASN A 108 15.58 17.26 15.80
N ARG A 109 16.33 16.98 14.72
CA ARG A 109 17.52 17.77 14.38
C ARG A 109 17.18 19.22 14.04
N LYS A 110 16.18 19.44 13.17
CA LYS A 110 15.72 20.79 12.80
C LYS A 110 15.27 21.58 14.03
N ARG A 111 14.58 20.94 14.97
CA ARG A 111 14.22 21.54 16.27
C ARG A 111 15.45 21.94 17.09
N LYS A 112 16.46 21.07 17.18
CA LYS A 112 17.70 21.36 17.91
C LYS A 112 18.44 22.57 17.30
N ILE A 113 18.59 22.59 15.98
CA ILE A 113 19.24 23.70 15.27
C ILE A 113 18.48 25.02 15.47
N ARG A 114 17.14 25.02 15.36
CA ARG A 114 16.33 26.22 15.60
C ARG A 114 16.48 26.72 17.04
N LYS A 115 16.49 25.81 18.02
CA LYS A 115 16.66 26.16 19.44
C LYS A 115 18.04 26.76 19.72
N GLU A 116 19.09 26.22 19.11
CA GLU A 116 20.45 26.75 19.22
C GLU A 116 20.55 28.13 18.57
N ALA A 117 19.98 28.32 17.38
CA ALA A 117 19.93 29.62 16.71
C ALA A 117 19.18 30.69 17.53
N MET A 118 18.00 30.36 18.06
CA MET A 118 17.23 31.27 18.93
C MET A 118 18.00 31.64 20.20
N ARG A 119 18.74 30.69 20.80
CA ARG A 119 19.58 30.96 21.97
C ARG A 119 20.75 31.88 21.65
N ALA A 120 21.41 31.67 20.51
CA ALA A 120 22.51 32.50 20.06
C ALA A 120 22.03 33.94 19.77
N GLU A 121 20.88 34.06 19.10
CA GLU A 121 20.24 35.35 18.82
C GLU A 121 19.87 36.08 20.13
N GLN A 122 19.23 35.40 21.08
CA GLN A 122 18.91 35.98 22.39
C GLN A 122 20.17 36.47 23.12
N SER A 123 21.22 35.64 23.18
CA SER A 123 22.48 36.04 23.81
C SER A 123 23.09 37.28 23.18
N SER A 124 22.99 37.43 21.85
CA SER A 124 23.49 38.61 21.14
C SER A 124 22.67 39.87 21.45
N LEU A 125 21.35 39.75 21.55
CA LEU A 125 20.47 40.85 21.92
C LEU A 125 20.73 41.32 23.36
N ASP A 126 20.93 40.37 24.27
CA ASP A 126 21.25 40.67 25.68
C ASP A 126 22.60 41.40 25.79
N GLU A 127 23.61 40.99 25.01
CA GLU A 127 24.93 41.66 24.98
C GLU A 127 24.85 43.09 24.43
N ILE A 128 24.06 43.31 23.39
CA ILE A 128 23.78 44.64 22.82
C ILE A 128 23.05 45.52 23.86
N ALA A 129 22.04 44.99 24.54
CA ALA A 129 21.32 45.72 25.57
C ALA A 129 22.25 46.15 26.73
N LEU A 130 23.14 45.27 27.18
CA LEU A 130 24.12 45.56 28.22
C LEU A 130 25.14 46.62 27.79
N THR A 131 25.59 46.60 26.53
CA THR A 131 26.51 47.63 26.02
C THR A 131 25.84 48.99 25.86
N ILE A 132 24.57 49.05 25.46
CA ILE A 132 23.80 50.30 25.41
C ILE A 132 23.61 50.87 26.82
N HIS A 133 23.23 50.04 27.79
CA HIS A 133 23.05 50.49 29.18
C HIS A 133 24.36 51.00 29.80
N ARG A 134 25.52 50.43 29.48
CA ARG A 134 26.82 50.90 30.01
C ARG A 134 27.31 52.22 29.41
N ARG A 135 26.70 52.68 28.32
CA ARG A 135 27.07 53.93 27.62
C ARG A 135 26.22 55.13 28.06
N GLN A 136 25.17 54.91 28.87
CA GLN A 136 24.41 55.95 29.56
C GLN A 136 24.95 56.14 30.97
#